data_AF-A0A4Q5L6Q1-F1
#
_entry.id   AF-A0A4Q5L6Q1-F1
#
_cell.length_a   1.000
_cell.length_b   1.000
_cell.length_c   1.000
_cell.angle_alpha   90.00
_cell.angle_beta   90.00
_cell.angle_gamma   90.00
#
_symmetry.space_group_name_H-M   'P 1'
#
loop_
_entity.id
_entity.type
_entity.pdbx_description
1 polymer ?
#
loop_
_entity_poly.entity_id
_entity_poly.type
_entity_poly.pdbx_seq_one_letter_code
_entity_poly.pdbx_strand_id
1 'polypeptide(L)'
;MSIRLFFVLFGLVILTSCGHSLTSIPGFDSAAWRRDAYACQNQRARQLPVINAHREVLYGTRTADIDALFGRPDEEELNEQTEKTYFYYVEPGTQCEPRHQRSAANKLTFHFGPTGIVTAVLYEKPLSGK
;
A
#
# COMPACT_ATOMS: atom_id res chain seq x y z
N MET A 1 3.82 -14.02 51.75
CA MET A 1 4.63 -13.66 50.57
C MET A 1 3.97 -14.20 49.28
N SER A 2 2.65 -14.01 49.11
CA SER A 2 1.90 -14.60 47.96
C SER A 2 1.12 -13.56 47.15
N ILE A 3 0.86 -12.38 47.72
CA ILE A 3 0.14 -11.29 47.04
C ILE A 3 1.03 -10.50 46.07
N ARG A 4 2.33 -10.35 46.38
CA ARG A 4 3.28 -9.65 45.50
C ARG A 4 3.58 -10.41 44.21
N LEU A 5 3.54 -11.74 44.25
CA LEU A 5 3.75 -12.59 43.08
C LEU A 5 2.57 -12.50 42.09
N PHE A 6 1.35 -12.32 42.62
CA PHE A 6 0.13 -12.22 41.83
C PHE A 6 0.06 -10.92 41.01
N PHE A 7 0.54 -9.80 41.58
CA PHE A 7 0.65 -8.52 40.86
C PHE A 7 1.73 -8.54 39.77
N VAL A 8 2.82 -9.29 39.96
CA VAL A 8 3.86 -9.47 38.93
C VAL A 8 3.36 -10.33 37.77
N LEU A 9 2.50 -11.32 38.03
CA LEU A 9 1.92 -12.18 36.99
C LEU A 9 0.85 -11.45 36.14
N PHE A 10 0.13 -10.49 36.73
CA PHE A 10 -0.93 -9.74 36.02
C PHE A 10 -0.38 -8.62 35.11
N GLY A 11 0.87 -8.18 35.32
CA GLY A 11 1.53 -7.16 34.50
C GLY A 11 2.02 -7.65 33.13
N LEU A 12 2.09 -8.96 32.90
CA LEU A 12 2.71 -9.53 31.70
C LEU A 12 1.74 -9.76 30.52
N VAL A 13 0.43 -9.54 30.71
CA VAL A 13 -0.60 -9.94 29.73
C VAL A 13 -0.98 -8.82 28.74
N ILE A 14 -0.48 -7.58 28.90
CA ILE A 14 -1.02 -6.41 28.18
C ILE A 14 -0.22 -6.00 26.92
N LEU A 15 0.59 -6.88 26.32
CA LEU A 15 1.37 -6.55 25.12
C LEU A 15 0.95 -7.31 23.84
N THR A 16 -0.30 -7.79 23.77
CA THR A 16 -0.85 -8.25 22.48
C THR A 16 -1.25 -7.02 21.65
N SER A 17 -0.27 -6.37 21.03
CA SER A 17 -0.49 -5.35 20.01
C SER A 17 -1.17 -6.02 18.80
N CYS A 18 -2.46 -5.74 18.61
CA CYS A 18 -3.22 -6.18 17.44
C CYS A 18 -2.81 -5.36 16.22
N GLY A 19 -1.67 -5.70 15.60
CA GLY A 19 -1.38 -5.33 14.22
C GLY A 19 -1.70 -6.52 13.33
N HIS A 20 -2.84 -6.49 12.61
CA HIS A 20 -3.13 -7.50 11.60
C HIS A 20 -2.25 -7.22 10.38
N SER A 21 -1.30 -8.09 10.08
CA SER A 21 -0.44 -7.95 8.89
C SER A 21 -1.22 -8.37 7.65
N LEU A 22 -1.48 -7.42 6.74
CA LEU A 22 -2.15 -7.74 5.49
C LEU A 22 -1.17 -8.47 4.56
N THR A 23 -1.26 -9.81 4.54
CA THR A 23 -0.27 -10.65 3.84
C THR A 23 -0.70 -10.97 2.40
N SER A 24 -2.00 -10.88 2.08
CA SER A 24 -2.53 -11.14 0.74
C SER A 24 -3.91 -10.49 0.55
N ILE A 25 -4.29 -10.27 -0.71
CA ILE A 25 -5.64 -9.88 -1.11
C ILE A 25 -6.17 -11.00 -2.03
N PRO A 26 -7.32 -11.63 -1.76
CA PRO A 26 -7.86 -12.68 -2.60
C PRO A 26 -7.98 -12.23 -4.07
N GLY A 27 -7.42 -13.01 -5.00
CA GLY A 27 -7.44 -12.69 -6.44
C GLY A 27 -6.44 -11.63 -6.91
N PHE A 28 -5.66 -11.02 -6.00
CA PHE A 28 -4.58 -10.11 -6.36
C PHE A 28 -3.28 -10.88 -6.59
N ASP A 29 -2.70 -10.76 -7.78
CA ASP A 29 -1.39 -11.29 -8.13
C ASP A 29 -0.31 -10.24 -7.85
N SER A 30 0.14 -10.22 -6.59
CA SER A 30 1.25 -9.41 -6.11
C SER A 30 2.53 -9.61 -6.93
N ALA A 31 2.81 -10.83 -7.40
CA ALA A 31 4.03 -11.12 -8.15
C ALA A 31 3.96 -10.53 -9.58
N ALA A 32 2.82 -10.62 -10.26
CA ALA A 32 2.60 -9.95 -11.53
C ALA A 32 2.63 -8.43 -11.38
N TRP A 33 2.03 -7.88 -10.33
CA TRP A 33 2.04 -6.44 -10.05
C TRP A 33 3.47 -5.89 -9.92
N ARG A 34 4.29 -6.57 -9.11
CA ARG A 34 5.69 -6.18 -8.85
C ARG A 34 6.59 -6.32 -10.07
N ARG A 35 6.30 -7.24 -10.98
CA ARG A 35 7.06 -7.42 -12.23
C ARG A 35 6.77 -6.32 -13.26
N ASP A 36 5.62 -5.64 -13.14
CA ASP A 36 5.21 -4.56 -14.04
C ASP A 36 5.49 -3.18 -13.44
N ALA A 37 6.77 -2.93 -13.10
CA ALA A 37 7.23 -1.61 -12.69
C ALA A 37 6.85 -0.56 -13.75
N TYR A 38 6.36 0.61 -13.33
CA TYR A 38 5.85 1.67 -14.21
C TYR A 38 4.64 1.31 -15.10
N ALA A 39 4.00 0.15 -14.89
CA ALA A 39 2.82 -0.33 -15.63
C ALA A 39 2.99 -0.51 -17.15
N CYS A 40 4.21 -0.64 -17.64
CA CYS A 40 4.49 -0.68 -19.08
C CYS A 40 3.90 -1.92 -19.79
N GLN A 41 3.60 -2.98 -19.05
CA GLN A 41 3.02 -4.22 -19.56
C GLN A 41 1.49 -4.30 -19.39
N ASN A 42 0.84 -3.25 -18.88
CA ASN A 42 -0.60 -3.22 -18.57
C ASN A 42 -1.07 -4.33 -17.59
N GLN A 43 -0.17 -4.92 -16.80
CA GLN A 43 -0.56 -5.94 -15.82
C GLN A 43 -1.23 -5.29 -14.61
N ARG A 44 -0.77 -4.11 -14.19
CA ARG A 44 -1.39 -3.37 -13.08
C ARG A 44 -2.83 -2.96 -13.37
N ALA A 45 -3.11 -2.48 -14.58
CA ALA A 45 -4.46 -2.13 -15.05
C ALA A 45 -5.47 -3.28 -14.87
N ARG A 46 -5.05 -4.51 -15.17
CA ARG A 46 -5.91 -5.71 -15.08
C ARG A 46 -6.28 -6.09 -13.65
N GLN A 47 -5.52 -5.61 -12.67
CA GLN A 47 -5.71 -5.91 -11.26
C GLN A 47 -6.47 -4.81 -10.51
N LEU A 48 -6.77 -3.68 -11.14
CA LEU A 48 -7.53 -2.60 -10.52
C LEU A 48 -8.92 -3.02 -10.02
N PRO A 49 -9.68 -3.88 -10.73
CA PRO A 49 -10.99 -4.34 -10.22
C PRO A 49 -10.88 -5.06 -8.87
N VAL A 50 -9.90 -5.95 -8.71
CA VAL A 50 -9.71 -6.69 -7.44
C VAL A 50 -9.21 -5.75 -6.33
N ILE A 51 -8.27 -4.85 -6.64
CA ILE A 51 -7.81 -3.84 -5.67
C ILE A 51 -8.97 -2.96 -5.22
N ASN A 52 -9.80 -2.50 -6.17
CA ASN A 52 -10.94 -1.63 -5.86
C ASN A 52 -12.02 -2.35 -5.05
N ALA A 53 -12.32 -3.61 -5.37
CA ALA A 53 -13.27 -4.44 -4.63
C ALA A 53 -12.83 -4.70 -3.18
N HIS A 54 -11.51 -4.73 -2.93
CA HIS A 54 -10.93 -4.94 -1.61
C HIS A 54 -10.29 -3.67 -1.01
N ARG A 55 -10.61 -2.47 -1.53
CA ARG A 55 -9.92 -1.23 -1.15
C ARG A 55 -10.00 -0.93 0.35
N GLU A 56 -11.09 -1.32 1.00
CA GLU A 56 -11.29 -1.14 2.44
C GLU A 56 -10.21 -1.83 3.28
N VAL A 57 -9.71 -3.00 2.86
CA VAL A 57 -8.69 -3.74 3.62
C VAL A 57 -7.32 -3.09 3.58
N LEU A 58 -7.09 -2.18 2.62
CA LEU A 58 -5.84 -1.43 2.49
C LEU A 58 -5.76 -0.27 3.49
N TYR A 59 -6.89 0.27 3.93
CA TYR A 59 -6.91 1.32 4.96
C TYR A 59 -6.42 0.77 6.28
N GLY A 60 -5.59 1.53 7.00
CA GLY A 60 -5.01 1.07 8.27
C GLY A 60 -3.85 0.09 8.11
N THR A 61 -3.49 -0.30 6.88
CA THR A 61 -2.37 -1.20 6.60
C THR A 61 -1.03 -0.47 6.80
N ARG A 62 -0.02 -1.17 7.31
CA ARG A 62 1.32 -0.60 7.52
C ARG A 62 2.07 -0.51 6.19
N THR A 63 2.98 0.46 6.07
CA THR A 63 3.86 0.59 4.90
C THR A 63 4.51 -0.76 4.54
N ALA A 64 5.05 -1.49 5.52
CA ALA A 64 5.74 -2.76 5.26
C ALA A 64 4.86 -3.82 4.57
N ASP A 65 3.56 -3.83 4.88
CA ASP A 65 2.60 -4.74 4.24
C ASP A 65 2.26 -4.25 2.82
N ILE A 66 2.16 -2.93 2.61
CA ILE A 66 2.04 -2.35 1.25
C ILE A 66 3.28 -2.69 0.41
N ASP A 67 4.48 -2.57 0.96
CA ASP A 67 5.73 -2.96 0.30
C ASP A 67 5.74 -4.46 -0.05
N ALA A 68 5.26 -5.30 0.87
CA ALA A 68 5.18 -6.74 0.63
C ALA A 68 4.20 -7.09 -0.52
N LEU A 69 3.07 -6.41 -0.59
CA LEU A 69 2.02 -6.64 -1.59
C LEU A 69 2.34 -6.00 -2.95
N PHE A 70 2.67 -4.72 -2.97
CA PHE A 70 2.79 -3.92 -4.18
C PHE A 70 4.25 -3.72 -4.63
N GLY A 71 5.22 -4.01 -3.76
CA GLY A 71 6.63 -3.74 -4.01
C GLY A 71 6.95 -2.24 -3.93
N ARG A 72 8.17 -1.90 -4.34
CA ARG A 72 8.64 -0.51 -4.38
C ARG A 72 7.70 0.35 -5.26
N PRO A 73 7.30 1.54 -4.81
CA PRO A 73 6.53 2.47 -5.64
C PRO A 73 7.35 2.99 -6.82
N ASP A 74 6.67 3.45 -7.86
CA ASP A 74 7.34 4.07 -9.00
C ASP A 74 7.81 5.48 -8.64
N GLU A 75 7.03 6.20 -7.82
CA GLU A 75 7.40 7.49 -7.24
C GLU A 75 7.06 7.50 -5.74
N GLU A 76 7.88 8.19 -4.96
CA GLU A 76 7.67 8.42 -3.54
C GLU A 76 7.84 9.91 -3.26
N GLU A 77 6.86 10.51 -2.59
CA GLU A 77 6.93 11.90 -2.13
C GLU A 77 6.76 11.94 -0.61
N LEU A 78 7.54 12.79 0.04
CA LEU A 78 7.45 13.10 1.47
C LEU A 78 6.99 14.55 1.58
N ASN A 79 5.93 14.80 2.36
CA ASN A 79 5.50 16.16 2.64
C ASN A 79 6.18 16.72 3.91
N GLU A 80 5.99 18.02 4.17
CA GLU A 80 6.60 18.72 5.30
C GLU A 80 6.19 18.16 6.67
N GLN A 81 5.09 17.41 6.73
CA GLN A 81 4.50 16.84 7.95
C GLN A 81 4.91 15.38 8.16
N THR A 82 5.96 14.91 7.48
CA THR A 82 6.42 13.51 7.51
C THR A 82 5.40 12.49 6.99
N GLU A 83 4.37 12.96 6.29
CA GLU A 83 3.46 12.07 5.57
C GLU A 83 4.13 11.66 4.27
N LYS A 84 3.85 10.43 3.86
CA LYS A 84 4.45 9.80 2.70
C LYS A 84 3.36 9.48 1.70
N THR A 85 3.65 9.65 0.41
CA THR A 85 2.76 9.22 -0.66
C THR A 85 3.52 8.29 -1.60
N TYR A 86 2.98 7.09 -1.79
CA TYR A 86 3.45 6.14 -2.80
C TYR A 86 2.59 6.27 -4.04
N PHE A 87 3.25 6.35 -5.19
CA PHE A 87 2.59 6.40 -6.49
C PHE A 87 2.98 5.17 -7.30
N TYR A 88 1.97 4.46 -7.80
CA TYR A 88 2.12 3.37 -8.75
C TYR A 88 1.38 3.76 -10.03
N TYR A 89 2.08 3.91 -11.15
CA TYR A 89 1.42 3.98 -12.45
C TYR A 89 0.56 2.74 -12.63
N VAL A 90 -0.62 2.91 -13.24
CA VAL A 90 -1.56 1.82 -13.52
C VAL A 90 -1.87 1.67 -15.01
N GLU A 91 -1.37 2.58 -15.85
CA GLU A 91 -1.45 2.51 -17.30
C GLU A 91 -0.12 2.97 -17.92
N PRO A 92 0.24 2.50 -19.13
CA PRO A 92 1.43 2.96 -19.85
C PRO A 92 1.34 4.45 -20.22
N GLY A 93 2.50 5.07 -20.33
CA GLY A 93 2.66 6.44 -20.80
C GLY A 93 4.13 6.76 -21.07
N THR A 94 4.47 8.04 -21.05
CA THR A 94 5.84 8.54 -21.28
C THR A 94 6.86 7.99 -20.27
N GLN A 95 6.42 7.47 -19.12
CA GLN A 95 7.30 6.83 -18.13
C GLN A 95 7.92 5.53 -18.64
N CYS A 96 7.35 4.93 -19.70
CA CYS A 96 7.83 3.70 -20.32
C CYS A 96 8.86 3.93 -21.43
N GLU A 97 9.08 5.18 -21.83
CA GLU A 97 10.08 5.52 -22.84
C GLU A 97 11.50 5.45 -22.25
N PRO A 98 12.56 5.34 -23.08
CA PRO A 98 13.94 5.20 -22.61
C PRO A 98 14.45 6.30 -21.66
N ARG A 99 13.78 7.47 -21.64
CA ARG A 99 14.13 8.59 -20.75
C ARG A 99 13.33 8.60 -19.45
N HIS A 100 12.40 7.66 -19.25
CA HIS A 100 11.55 7.52 -18.08
C HIS A 100 10.96 8.86 -17.61
N GLN A 101 10.44 9.64 -18.57
CA GLN A 101 9.87 10.96 -18.26
C GLN A 101 8.60 10.79 -17.44
N ARG A 102 8.47 11.58 -16.37
CA ARG A 102 7.25 11.60 -15.55
C ARG A 102 6.04 11.77 -16.46
N SER A 103 5.05 10.90 -16.29
CA SER A 103 3.88 10.86 -17.16
C SER A 103 2.64 11.40 -16.47
N ALA A 104 1.67 11.83 -17.29
CA ALA A 104 0.31 12.08 -16.86
C ALA A 104 -0.57 10.80 -16.87
N ALA A 105 0.03 9.63 -17.12
CA ALA A 105 -0.65 8.34 -16.96
C ALA A 105 -1.22 8.20 -15.54
N ASN A 106 -2.40 7.60 -15.43
CA ASN A 106 -3.09 7.43 -14.17
C ASN A 106 -2.25 6.61 -13.17
N LYS A 107 -2.42 6.92 -11.89
CA LYS A 107 -1.70 6.28 -10.79
C LYS A 107 -2.65 5.87 -9.67
N LEU A 108 -2.36 4.74 -9.05
CA LEU A 108 -2.86 4.36 -7.73
C LEU A 108 -1.95 5.00 -6.69
N THR A 109 -2.52 5.75 -5.75
CA THR A 109 -1.78 6.43 -4.70
C THR A 109 -2.13 5.87 -3.32
N PHE A 110 -1.11 5.66 -2.50
CA PHE A 110 -1.26 5.38 -1.07
C PHE A 110 -0.72 6.55 -0.28
N HIS A 111 -1.59 7.19 0.49
CA HIS A 111 -1.20 8.20 1.46
C HIS A 111 -1.00 7.54 2.81
N PHE A 112 0.13 7.82 3.44
CA PHE A 112 0.48 7.34 4.76
C PHE A 112 0.53 8.51 5.72
N GLY A 113 -0.14 8.37 6.87
CA GLY A 113 0.04 9.31 7.97
C GLY A 113 1.44 9.21 8.58
N PRO A 114 1.78 10.08 9.56
CA PRO A 114 3.11 10.15 10.17
C PRO A 114 3.58 8.84 10.83
N THR A 115 2.65 7.94 11.16
CA THR A 115 2.94 6.62 11.76
C THR A 115 3.22 5.52 10.73
N GLY A 116 3.22 5.85 9.43
CA GLY A 116 3.45 4.89 8.35
C GLY A 116 2.24 3.98 8.05
N ILE A 117 1.04 4.43 8.42
CA ILE A 117 -0.24 3.72 8.22
C ILE A 117 -1.00 4.36 7.07
N VAL A 118 -1.60 3.56 6.19
CA VAL A 118 -2.44 4.03 5.09
C VAL A 118 -3.67 4.78 5.62
N THR A 119 -3.79 6.05 5.25
CA THR A 119 -4.92 6.94 5.55
C THR A 119 -5.83 7.16 4.34
N ALA A 120 -5.29 7.03 3.13
CA ALA A 120 -6.06 7.07 1.90
C ALA A 120 -5.44 6.20 0.80
N VAL A 121 -6.32 5.60 -0.02
CA VAL A 121 -5.97 4.92 -1.27
C VAL A 121 -6.74 5.63 -2.37
N LEU A 122 -6.11 6.27 -3.35
CA LEU A 122 -6.81 7.06 -4.39
C LEU A 122 -6.33 6.69 -5.78
N TYR A 123 -7.08 7.15 -6.80
CA TYR A 123 -6.59 7.18 -8.17
C TYR A 123 -6.45 8.64 -8.60
N GLU A 124 -5.33 9.02 -9.22
CA GLU A 124 -5.13 10.41 -9.70
C GLU A 124 -6.22 10.83 -10.69
N LYS A 125 -6.71 9.88 -11.50
CA LYS A 125 -7.90 10.03 -12.35
C LYS A 125 -8.93 8.95 -11.97
N PRO A 126 -10.24 9.27 -11.91
CA PRO A 126 -11.27 8.28 -11.66
C PRO A 126 -11.17 7.10 -12.64
N LEU A 127 -11.32 5.87 -12.13
CA LEU A 127 -11.45 4.72 -13.01
C LEU A 127 -12.70 4.91 -13.86
N SER A 128 -12.54 4.94 -15.19
CA SER A 128 -13.67 5.02 -16.10
C SER A 128 -14.47 3.73 -16.00
N GLY A 129 -15.56 3.76 -15.22
CA GLY A 129 -16.47 2.64 -15.08
C GLY A 129 -17.15 2.32 -16.40
N LYS A 130 -17.08 1.07 -16.82
CA LYS A 130 -18.17 0.43 -17.54
C LYS A 130 -18.92 -0.46 -16.57
#